data_AF-A0A7D3XKL9-F1
#
_entry.id   AF-A0A7D3XKL9-F1
#
_cell.length_a   1.000
_cell.length_b   1.000
_cell.length_c   1.000
_cell.angle_alpha   90.00
_cell.angle_beta   90.00
_cell.angle_gamma   90.00
#
_symmetry.space_group_name_H-M   'P 1'
#
loop_
_entity.id
_entity.type
_entity.pdbx_description
1 polymer ?
#
loop_
_entity_poly.entity_id
_entity_poly.type
_entity_poly.pdbx_seq_one_letter_code
_entity_poly.pdbx_strand_id
1 'polypeptide(L)' 'MRGKKYFGVVPNVYSKYKHYTKEGRASVVNGLGEYDRSRYMPKDVFGEAREVWTIQGTNKAYYNYR' A
#
# COMPACT_ATOMS: atom_id res chain seq x y z
N MET A 1 18.03 -15.14 -2.08
CA MET A 1 18.55 -13.87 -2.63
C MET A 1 17.94 -12.71 -1.84
N ARG A 2 18.73 -11.97 -1.06
CA ARG A 2 18.27 -10.81 -0.28
C ARG A 2 18.68 -9.56 -1.07
N GLY A 3 17.72 -8.94 -1.75
CA GLY A 3 17.97 -7.88 -2.74
C GLY A 3 18.75 -6.69 -2.19
N LYS A 4 19.59 -6.10 -3.04
CA LYS A 4 20.39 -4.88 -2.79
C LYS A 4 19.50 -3.76 -2.23
N LYS A 5 19.88 -3.20 -1.08
CA LYS A 5 19.30 -1.97 -0.53
C LYS A 5 19.93 -0.77 -1.24
N TYR A 6 19.14 -0.05 -2.03
CA TYR A 6 19.56 1.19 -2.69
C TYR A 6 19.49 2.35 -1.69
N PHE A 7 20.63 2.85 -1.25
CA PHE A 7 20.79 4.02 -0.35
C PHE A 7 20.55 5.35 -1.07
N GLY A 8 19.42 5.46 -1.77
CA GLY A 8 19.02 6.68 -2.50
C GLY A 8 17.55 6.73 -2.89
N VAL A 9 16.77 5.70 -2.53
CA VAL A 9 15.33 5.65 -2.73
C VAL A 9 14.70 5.57 -1.36
N VAL A 10 13.90 6.56 -0.97
CA VAL A 10 13.13 6.50 0.27
C VAL A 10 12.24 5.23 0.19
N PRO A 11 12.44 4.22 1.06
CA PRO A 11 11.64 3.01 1.02
C PRO A 11 10.19 3.40 1.26
N ASN A 12 9.26 2.78 0.54
CA ASN A 12 7.83 3.02 0.71
C ASN A 12 7.12 1.71 1.07
N VAL A 13 6.10 1.81 1.92
CA VAL A 13 5.04 0.81 2.03
C VAL A 13 4.12 1.02 0.85
N TYR A 14 3.85 -0.03 0.09
CA TYR A 14 3.06 0.05 -1.13
C TYR A 14 1.99 -1.04 -1.14
N SER A 15 0.77 -0.65 -1.53
CA SER A 15 -0.36 -1.54 -1.69
C SER A 15 -0.98 -1.30 -3.08
N LYS A 16 -1.10 -2.36 -3.87
CA LYS A 16 -1.79 -2.35 -5.17
C LYS A 16 -2.76 -3.50 -5.24
N TYR A 17 -4.03 -3.19 -5.42
CA TYR A 17 -5.11 -4.18 -5.32
C TYR A 17 -6.16 -4.02 -6.39
N LYS A 18 -6.54 -5.15 -6.98
CA LYS A 18 -7.64 -5.28 -7.93
C LYS A 18 -8.56 -6.37 -7.44
N HIS A 19 -9.85 -6.04 -7.32
CA HIS A 19 -10.88 -7.05 -7.09
C HIS A 19 -11.57 -7.40 -8.41
N TYR A 20 -11.80 -8.69 -8.66
CA TYR A 20 -12.30 -9.17 -9.96
C TYR A 20 -13.83 -9.15 -10.08
N THR A 21 -14.54 -9.29 -8.96
CA THR A 21 -16.02 -9.35 -8.95
C THR A 21 -16.72 -8.17 -8.26
N LYS A 22 -15.97 -7.30 -7.56
CA LYS A 22 -16.47 -6.28 -6.64
C LYS A 22 -15.59 -5.03 -6.71
N GLU A 23 -15.96 -3.98 -5.99
CA GLU A 23 -15.05 -2.83 -5.84
C GLU A 23 -13.89 -3.18 -4.92
N GLY A 24 -12.66 -2.86 -5.33
CA GLY A 24 -11.44 -3.11 -4.56
C GLY A 24 -10.82 -1.83 -4.03
N ARG A 25 -10.18 -1.88 -2.86
CA ARG A 25 -9.48 -0.76 -2.25
C ARG A 25 -8.13 -1.20 -1.68
N ALA A 26 -7.10 -0.43 -1.99
CA ALA A 26 -5.79 -0.54 -1.39
C ALA A 26 -5.64 0.52 -0.29
N SER A 27 -4.94 0.18 0.79
CA SER A 27 -4.46 1.15 1.76
C SER A 27 -3.16 0.73 2.40
N VAL A 28 -2.46 1.70 2.99
CA VAL A 28 -1.21 1.50 3.70
C VAL A 28 -1.22 2.30 4.99
N VAL A 29 -0.46 1.84 5.99
CA VAL A 29 -0.10 2.59 7.17
C VAL A 29 1.42 2.52 7.34
N ASN A 30 2.05 3.61 7.73
CA ASN A 30 3.44 3.62 8.15
C ASN A 30 3.53 3.65 9.69
N GLY A 31 4.75 3.54 10.22
CA GLY A 31 4.95 3.49 11.65
C GLY A 31 4.76 4.82 12.40
N LEU A 32 4.48 5.92 11.68
CA LEU A 32 3.98 7.17 12.27
C LEU A 32 2.45 7.16 12.43
N GLY A 33 1.76 6.14 11.90
CA GLY A 33 0.31 6.06 11.87
C GLY A 33 -0.33 6.83 10.71
N GLU A 34 0.47 7.36 9.79
CA GLU A 34 -0.04 7.98 8.54
C GLU A 34 -0.66 6.91 7.67
N TYR A 35 -1.79 7.24 7.06
CA TYR A 35 -2.63 6.27 6.37
C TYR A 35 -3.08 6.78 5.01
N ASP A 36 -2.48 6.24 3.94
CA ASP A 36 -2.94 6.48 2.57
C ASP A 36 -3.95 5.40 2.14
N ARG A 37 -4.99 5.83 1.41
CA ARG A 37 -6.06 4.97 0.90
C ARG A 37 -6.35 5.33 -0.53
N SER A 38 -6.36 4.33 -1.39
CA SER A 38 -7.06 4.46 -2.66
C SER A 38 -8.56 4.67 -2.39
N ARG A 39 -9.28 5.24 -3.36
CA ARG A 39 -10.74 5.10 -3.39
C ARG A 39 -11.10 3.63 -3.63
N TYR A 40 -12.36 3.27 -3.37
CA TYR A 40 -12.88 2.01 -3.90
C TYR A 40 -12.89 2.12 -5.42
N MET A 41 -12.08 1.29 -6.06
CA MET A 41 -11.98 1.20 -7.50
C MET A 41 -12.98 0.15 -8.00
N PRO A 42 -13.59 0.37 -9.18
CA PRO A 42 -14.47 -0.62 -9.80
C PRO A 42 -13.80 -1.98 -9.96
N LYS A 43 -14.61 -3.01 -10.20
CA LYS A 43 -14.10 -4.33 -10.56
C LYS A 43 -13.12 -4.22 -11.73
N ASP A 44 -12.08 -5.04 -11.70
CA ASP A 44 -11.01 -5.07 -12.70
C ASP A 44 -10.16 -3.79 -12.81
N VAL A 45 -10.27 -2.85 -11.85
CA VAL A 45 -9.42 -1.66 -11.77
C VAL A 45 -8.50 -1.75 -10.56
N PHE A 46 -7.23 -1.38 -10.74
CA PHE A 46 -6.26 -1.31 -9.65
C PHE A 46 -6.45 -0.04 -8.83
N GLY A 47 -6.62 -0.20 -7.52
CA GLY A 47 -6.37 0.85 -6.54
C GLY A 47 -4.92 0.77 -6.04
N GLU A 48 -4.29 1.93 -5.84
CA GLU A 48 -2.92 2.03 -5.33
C GLU A 48 -2.87 2.97 -4.13
N ALA A 49 -2.07 2.62 -3.14
CA ALA A 49 -1.77 3.45 -1.97
C ALA A 49 -0.30 3.30 -1.61
N ARG A 50 0.35 4.41 -1.24
CA ARG A 50 1.79 4.45 -0.95
C ARG A 50 2.09 5.40 0.19
N GLU A 51 2.86 4.93 1.16
CA GLU A 51 3.39 5.76 2.24
C GLU A 51 4.88 5.54 2.42
N VAL A 52 5.56 6.55 2.96
CA VAL A 52 6.97 6.43 3.31
C VAL A 52 7.14 5.35 4.38
N TRP A 53 8.06 4.42 4.15
CA TRP A 53 8.41 3.41 5.14
C TRP A 53 9.22 4.05 6.26
N THR A 54 8.84 3.75 7.49
CA THR A 54 9.47 4.32 8.68
C THR A 54 10.25 3.23 9.41
N ILE A 55 11.42 3.58 9.97
CA ILE A 55 12.25 2.63 10.73
C ILE A 55 11.57 2.21 12.03
N GLN A 56 10.82 3.12 12.64
CA GLN A 56 10.08 2.91 13.88
C GLN A 56 8.60 2.74 13.57
N GLY A 57 7.92 1.91 14.37
CA GLY A 57 6.48 1.64 14.27
C GLY A 57 6.11 0.56 13.24
N THR A 58 4.81 0.39 13.00
CA THR A 58 4.27 -0.67 12.12
C THR A 58 4.07 -0.15 10.69
N ASN A 59 4.68 -0.83 9.74
CA ASN A 59 4.47 -0.59 8.31
C ASN A 59 3.59 -1.71 7.75
N LYS A 60 2.38 -1.40 7.28
CA LYS A 60 1.43 -2.43 6.85
C LYS A 60 0.60 -1.99 5.65
N ALA A 61 0.48 -2.90 4.69
CA ALA A 61 -0.45 -2.79 3.57
C ALA A 61 -1.75 -3.53 3.89
N TYR A 62 -2.86 -2.98 3.43
CA TYR A 62 -4.20 -3.53 3.58
C TYR A 62 -4.93 -3.55 2.24
N TYR A 63 -5.89 -4.46 2.16
CA TYR A 63 -6.77 -4.67 1.01
C TYR A 63 -8.19 -4.81 1.53
N ASN A 64 -9.14 -4.15 0.87
CA ASN A 64 -10.55 -4.23 1.21
C ASN A 64 -11.40 -4.32 -0.05
N TYR A 65 -12.60 -4.87 0.07
CA TYR A 65 -13.57 -4.92 -1.00
C TYR A 65 -14.99 -4.77 -0.47
N ARG A 66 -15.88 -4.28 -1.31
CA ARG A 66 -17.31 -4.17 -1.00
C ARG A 66 -18.15 -4.64 -2.17
#